data_AF-A0AAD6TWK7-F1
#
_entry.id   AF-A0AAD6TWK7-F1
#
_cell.length_a   1.000
_cell.length_b   1.000
_cell.length_c   1.000
_cell.angle_alpha   90.00
_cell.angle_beta   90.00
_cell.angle_gamma   90.00
#
_symmetry.space_group_name_H-M   'P 1'
#
loop_
_entity.id
_entity.type
_entity.pdbx_description
1 polymer ?
#
loop_
_entity_poly.entity_id
_entity_poly.type
_entity_poly.pdbx_seq_one_letter_code
_entity_poly.pdbx_strand_id
1 'polypeptide(L)'
;MDDEWATPTFAFHGLDYIPSGYSGILAPYIETGPGTMRAAATLMRLDLIPTAITPPDPLSVVCDLGCGDGDFLIGLLAHVNRITHTTQATAVRGVGVDYNAELIKTATLNALSAGERVRWLTYDFNEDRDDLAGQLARQHVTHVFVYLVPKQLALRTVRGILTQFCEGGGVVCCHKFQPDYLTATRRDTLMDLVVYEMAAGLPTRGADRGPGFEGLRKSEILASQSDRGIVK
;
A
#
# COMPACT_ATOMS: atom_id res chain seq x y z
N MET A 1 36.66 -5.90 30.03
CA MET A 1 36.23 -7.15 29.37
C MET A 1 34.88 -7.44 29.98
N ASP A 2 33.78 -7.12 29.32
CA ASP A 2 33.48 -7.50 27.94
C ASP A 2 32.99 -6.32 27.07
N ASP A 3 33.47 -6.31 25.82
CA ASP A 3 33.04 -5.41 24.75
C ASP A 3 31.64 -5.79 24.29
N GLU A 4 30.68 -4.89 24.50
CA GLU A 4 29.30 -4.97 24.00
C GLU A 4 29.20 -4.77 22.47
N TRP A 5 30.34 -4.78 21.77
CA TRP A 5 30.51 -4.52 20.34
C TRP A 5 30.78 -5.78 19.49
N ALA A 6 30.66 -6.97 20.06
CA ALA A 6 30.97 -8.24 19.38
C ALA A 6 29.77 -8.90 18.66
N THR A 7 28.68 -8.19 18.39
CA THR A 7 27.60 -8.66 17.51
C THR A 7 27.89 -8.28 16.05
N PRO A 8 27.61 -9.16 15.07
CA PRO A 8 28.00 -8.97 13.68
C PRO A 8 27.42 -7.65 13.15
N THR A 9 28.36 -6.81 12.74
CA THR A 9 28.20 -5.42 12.35
C THR A 9 27.19 -5.33 11.21
N PHE A 10 26.07 -4.67 11.49
CA PHE A 10 24.97 -4.43 10.55
C PHE A 10 25.48 -3.66 9.32
N ALA A 11 24.99 -4.08 8.14
CA ALA A 11 25.36 -3.60 6.82
C ALA A 11 24.79 -2.19 6.46
N PHE A 12 25.07 -1.18 7.29
CA PHE A 12 24.64 0.21 7.04
C PHE A 12 25.79 1.23 7.09
N HIS A 13 27.01 0.83 6.68
CA HIS A 13 28.15 1.75 6.51
C HIS A 13 28.04 2.69 5.29
N GLY A 14 26.83 2.98 4.80
CA GLY A 14 26.62 3.76 3.58
C GLY A 14 25.42 4.72 3.59
N LEU A 15 24.83 5.01 4.76
CA LEU A 15 23.73 5.97 4.89
C LEU A 15 24.19 7.30 5.52
N ASP A 16 25.34 7.83 5.08
CA ASP A 16 25.82 9.18 5.45
C ASP A 16 24.97 10.33 4.87
N TYR A 17 23.74 10.06 4.44
CA TYR A 17 22.77 11.10 4.10
C TYR A 17 21.38 10.77 4.63
N ILE A 18 21.29 10.60 5.95
CA ILE A 18 20.08 10.95 6.68
C ILE A 18 20.37 12.33 7.26
N PRO A 19 19.82 13.44 6.72
CA PRO A 19 20.10 14.76 7.25
C PRO A 19 19.78 14.79 8.76
N SER A 20 20.46 15.64 9.52
CA SER A 20 20.52 15.63 10.98
C SER A 20 19.24 16.05 11.72
N GLY A 21 18.06 15.81 11.15
CA GLY A 21 16.73 16.05 11.74
C GLY A 21 15.77 14.85 11.66
N TYR A 22 16.27 13.68 11.25
CA TYR A 22 15.47 12.52 10.82
C TYR A 22 15.65 11.28 11.73
N SER A 23 16.18 11.47 12.94
CA SER A 23 16.39 10.42 13.96
C SER A 23 15.16 10.15 14.85
N GLY A 24 13.98 10.63 14.45
CA GLY A 24 12.74 10.40 15.20
C GLY A 24 12.40 8.92 15.24
N ILE A 25 12.15 8.39 16.44
CA ILE A 25 11.57 7.04 16.64
C ILE A 25 10.07 7.05 16.27
N LEU A 26 9.47 8.24 16.24
CA LEU A 26 8.05 8.44 15.97
C LEU A 26 7.82 8.98 14.57
N ALA A 27 6.78 8.47 13.91
CA ALA A 27 6.27 9.02 12.68
C ALA A 27 5.73 10.45 12.90
N PRO A 28 5.90 11.36 11.92
CA PRO A 28 5.26 12.67 11.99
C PRO A 28 3.74 12.51 11.94
N TYR A 29 3.04 13.13 12.89
CA TYR A 29 1.57 13.15 12.89
C TYR A 29 1.09 13.88 11.63
N ILE A 30 0.23 13.24 10.84
CA ILE A 30 -0.46 13.88 9.72
C ILE A 30 -1.65 14.64 10.27
N GLU A 31 -1.83 15.90 9.87
CA GLU A 31 -3.05 16.63 10.21
C GLU A 31 -4.25 15.90 9.61
N THR A 32 -5.17 15.42 10.44
CA THR A 32 -6.33 14.60 10.06
C THR A 32 -7.55 15.45 9.64
N GLY A 33 -7.29 16.62 9.06
CA GLY A 33 -8.33 17.54 8.61
C GLY A 33 -9.13 17.03 7.39
N PRO A 34 -10.28 17.66 7.08
CA PRO A 34 -11.11 17.28 5.92
C PRO A 34 -10.39 17.37 4.57
N GLY A 35 -9.38 18.24 4.46
CA GLY A 35 -8.53 18.36 3.27
C GLY A 35 -7.68 17.12 3.05
N THR A 36 -7.03 16.61 4.10
CA THR A 36 -6.23 15.39 4.09
C THR A 36 -7.06 14.18 3.70
N MET A 37 -8.24 13.99 4.30
CA MET A 37 -9.11 12.85 3.98
C MET A 37 -9.57 12.86 2.53
N ARG A 38 -9.90 14.05 2.00
CA ARG A 38 -10.25 14.22 0.59
C ARG A 38 -9.08 13.88 -0.33
N ALA A 39 -7.89 14.44 -0.06
CA ALA A 39 -6.71 14.20 -0.86
C ALA A 39 -6.33 12.71 -0.87
N ALA A 40 -6.33 12.06 0.30
CA ALA A 40 -6.08 10.64 0.44
C ALA A 40 -7.12 9.80 -0.32
N ALA A 41 -8.42 10.08 -0.13
CA ALA A 41 -9.50 9.37 -0.82
C ALA A 41 -9.40 9.49 -2.35
N THR A 42 -9.21 10.69 -2.88
CA THR A 42 -9.08 10.92 -4.32
C THR A 42 -7.81 10.31 -4.91
N LEU A 43 -6.66 10.45 -4.24
CA LEU A 43 -5.39 9.92 -4.76
C LEU A 43 -5.37 8.39 -4.78
N MET A 44 -5.99 7.77 -3.78
CA MET A 44 -6.21 6.33 -3.69
C MET A 44 -7.42 5.85 -4.50
N ARG A 45 -8.20 6.75 -5.12
CA ARG A 45 -9.43 6.42 -5.88
C ARG A 45 -10.51 5.71 -5.06
N LEU A 46 -10.56 5.99 -3.76
CA LEU A 46 -11.61 5.50 -2.85
C LEU A 46 -12.96 6.18 -3.10
N ASP A 47 -12.97 7.29 -3.84
CA ASP A 47 -14.15 8.01 -4.29
C ASP A 47 -14.78 7.43 -5.57
N LEU A 48 -14.11 6.47 -6.23
CA LEU A 48 -14.55 5.85 -7.48
C LEU A 48 -15.41 4.58 -7.30
N ILE A 49 -16.01 4.36 -6.13
CA ILE A 49 -16.86 3.18 -5.90
C ILE A 49 -18.07 3.21 -6.86
N PRO A 50 -18.37 2.11 -7.57
CA PRO A 50 -19.31 2.13 -8.69
C PRO A 50 -20.68 2.63 -8.28
N THR A 51 -21.14 3.68 -8.96
CA THR A 51 -22.56 3.99 -9.07
C THR A 51 -23.27 2.73 -9.58
N ALA A 52 -24.18 2.23 -8.74
CA ALA A 52 -25.13 1.14 -8.95
C ALA A 52 -25.20 0.61 -10.40
N ILE A 53 -24.73 -0.61 -10.68
CA ILE A 53 -25.21 -1.51 -11.76
C ILE A 53 -24.62 -2.95 -11.68
N THR A 54 -23.55 -3.21 -10.91
CA THR A 54 -22.93 -4.56 -10.86
C THR A 54 -22.84 -5.06 -9.41
N PRO A 55 -23.17 -6.33 -9.10
CA PRO A 55 -23.09 -6.85 -7.73
C PRO A 55 -21.70 -6.60 -7.15
N PRO A 56 -21.59 -6.32 -5.84
CA PRO A 56 -20.48 -5.54 -5.33
C PRO A 56 -19.18 -6.31 -5.53
N ASP A 57 -18.27 -5.70 -6.28
CA ASP A 57 -16.83 -5.85 -6.05
C ASP A 57 -16.60 -5.87 -4.51
N PRO A 58 -15.73 -6.75 -3.99
CA PRO A 58 -15.57 -6.91 -2.56
C PRO A 58 -15.34 -5.54 -1.93
N LEU A 59 -16.18 -5.20 -0.93
CA LEU A 59 -16.12 -3.99 -0.11
C LEU A 59 -14.66 -3.53 -0.01
N SER A 60 -14.33 -2.34 -0.51
CA SER A 60 -12.97 -1.82 -0.33
C SER A 60 -12.66 -1.82 1.17
N VAL A 61 -11.58 -2.49 1.54
CA VAL A 61 -11.06 -2.47 2.90
C VAL A 61 -9.77 -1.66 2.88
N VAL A 62 -9.75 -0.60 3.67
CA VAL A 62 -8.59 0.29 3.82
C VAL A 62 -7.82 -0.15 5.05
N CYS A 63 -6.53 -0.41 4.87
CA CYS A 63 -5.61 -0.65 5.96
C CYS A 63 -4.83 0.62 6.29
N ASP A 64 -4.61 0.88 7.57
CA ASP A 64 -3.70 1.90 8.06
C ASP A 64 -2.53 1.23 8.82
N LEU A 65 -1.32 1.32 8.26
CA LEU A 65 -0.13 0.65 8.76
C LEU A 65 0.69 1.60 9.65
N GLY A 66 0.78 1.26 10.93
CA GLY A 66 1.28 2.15 11.98
C GLY A 66 0.19 3.07 12.52
N CYS A 67 -1.06 2.59 12.61
CA CYS A 67 -2.27 3.40 12.78
C CYS A 67 -2.36 4.19 14.09
N GLY A 68 -1.47 3.96 15.06
CA GLY A 68 -1.52 4.64 16.35
C GLY A 68 -2.89 4.56 17.02
N ASP A 69 -3.44 5.73 17.37
CA ASP A 69 -4.77 5.89 17.99
C ASP A 69 -5.94 5.89 16.98
N GLY A 70 -5.66 5.58 15.71
CA GLY A 70 -6.64 5.34 14.66
C GLY A 70 -7.31 6.58 14.09
N ASP A 71 -6.92 7.80 14.50
CA ASP A 71 -7.59 9.04 14.11
C ASP A 71 -7.68 9.21 12.58
N PHE A 72 -6.58 8.90 11.87
CA PHE A 72 -6.55 8.97 10.42
C PHE A 72 -7.53 7.97 9.77
N LEU A 73 -7.43 6.68 10.11
CA LEU A 73 -8.29 5.65 9.53
C LEU A 73 -9.77 5.92 9.80
N ILE A 74 -10.11 6.34 11.02
CA ILE A 74 -11.50 6.68 11.40
C ILE A 74 -12.00 7.86 10.57
N GLY A 75 -11.22 8.94 10.48
CA GLY A 75 -11.56 10.12 9.68
C GLY A 75 -11.72 9.81 8.18
N LEU A 76 -10.87 8.93 7.65
CA LEU A 76 -10.91 8.52 6.25
C LEU A 76 -12.16 7.69 5.95
N LEU A 77 -12.49 6.72 6.80
CA LEU A 77 -13.70 5.90 6.64
C LEU A 77 -14.96 6.76 6.72
N ALA A 78 -15.04 7.65 7.72
CA ALA A 78 -16.15 8.59 7.85
C ALA A 78 -16.30 9.47 6.59
N HIS A 79 -15.18 9.93 6.03
CA HIS A 79 -15.18 10.70 4.79
C HIS A 79 -15.71 9.88 3.61
N VAL A 80 -15.11 8.71 3.36
CA VAL A 80 -15.42 7.85 2.20
C VAL A 80 -16.86 7.34 2.26
N ASN A 81 -17.29 6.84 3.41
CA ASN A 81 -18.64 6.31 3.59
C ASN A 81 -19.71 7.39 3.40
N ARG A 82 -19.42 8.64 3.79
CA ARG A 82 -20.30 9.79 3.57
C ARG A 82 -20.43 10.18 2.10
N ILE A 83 -19.32 10.21 1.33
CA ILE A 83 -19.36 10.65 -0.08
C ILE A 83 -19.85 9.57 -1.03
N THR A 84 -19.70 8.29 -0.67
CA THR A 84 -20.16 7.16 -1.48
C THR A 84 -21.59 6.73 -1.15
N HIS A 85 -22.27 7.42 -0.22
CA HIS A 85 -23.65 7.16 0.20
C HIS A 85 -23.93 5.68 0.54
N THR A 86 -22.96 5.05 1.20
CA THR A 86 -23.04 3.64 1.55
C THR A 86 -24.11 3.37 2.61
N THR A 87 -24.72 2.19 2.54
CA THR A 87 -25.52 1.63 3.63
C THR A 87 -24.60 0.86 4.58
N GLN A 88 -25.10 0.49 5.77
CA GLN A 88 -24.36 -0.38 6.69
C GLN A 88 -23.84 -1.68 6.05
N ALA A 89 -24.52 -2.23 5.04
CA ALA A 89 -24.08 -3.45 4.36
C ALA A 89 -22.96 -3.19 3.33
N THR A 90 -22.86 -1.96 2.82
CA THR A 90 -21.98 -1.55 1.72
C THR A 90 -20.85 -0.60 2.14
N ALA A 91 -20.82 -0.21 3.42
CA ALA A 91 -19.82 0.67 3.97
C ALA A 91 -18.40 0.08 3.84
N VAL A 92 -17.48 0.93 3.39
CA VAL A 92 -16.03 0.70 3.40
C VAL A 92 -15.60 0.41 4.84
N ARG A 93 -14.74 -0.58 5.00
CA ARG A 93 -14.26 -1.05 6.31
C ARG A 93 -12.79 -0.74 6.48
N GLY A 94 -12.36 -0.67 7.74
CA GLY A 94 -10.97 -0.44 8.12
C GLY A 94 -10.27 -1.66 8.68
N VAL A 95 -8.95 -1.73 8.47
CA VAL A 95 -8.02 -2.52 9.28
C VAL A 95 -6.94 -1.58 9.81
N GLY A 96 -6.83 -1.40 11.13
CA GLY A 96 -5.71 -0.65 11.72
C GLY A 96 -4.67 -1.60 12.27
N VAL A 97 -3.40 -1.35 11.99
CA VAL A 97 -2.27 -2.17 12.43
C VAL A 97 -1.27 -1.31 13.18
N ASP A 98 -0.97 -1.65 14.42
CA ASP A 98 0.09 -1.00 15.22
C ASP A 98 0.72 -2.00 16.19
N TYR A 99 1.99 -1.83 16.54
CA TYR A 99 2.65 -2.70 17.52
C TYR A 99 2.26 -2.33 18.97
N ASN A 100 1.80 -1.09 19.20
CA ASN A 100 1.47 -0.57 20.51
C ASN A 100 0.02 -0.91 20.89
N ALA A 101 -0.13 -1.90 21.77
CA ALA A 101 -1.43 -2.35 22.25
C ALA A 101 -2.26 -1.26 22.96
N GLU A 102 -1.63 -0.28 23.62
CA GLU A 102 -2.36 0.81 24.28
C GLU A 102 -2.93 1.82 23.28
N LEU A 103 -2.22 2.08 22.18
CA LEU A 103 -2.73 2.90 21.09
C LEU A 103 -3.89 2.18 20.37
N ILE A 104 -3.77 0.87 20.14
CA ILE A 104 -4.87 0.06 19.60
C ILE A 104 -6.11 0.06 20.49
N LYS A 105 -5.96 0.04 21.82
CA LYS A 105 -7.09 0.19 22.75
C LYS A 105 -7.76 1.56 22.58
N THR A 106 -6.97 2.62 22.52
CA THR A 106 -7.47 3.99 22.27
C THR A 106 -8.22 4.06 20.93
N ALA A 107 -7.64 3.51 19.86
CA ALA A 107 -8.23 3.44 18.54
C ALA A 107 -9.57 2.70 18.52
N THR A 108 -9.66 1.61 19.29
CA THR A 108 -10.90 0.86 19.46
C THR A 108 -12.00 1.73 20.08
N LEU A 109 -11.70 2.47 21.15
CA LEU A 109 -12.66 3.37 21.80
C LEU A 109 -13.08 4.54 20.89
N ASN A 110 -12.13 5.10 20.13
CA ASN A 110 -12.38 6.16 19.18
C ASN A 110 -13.32 5.70 18.05
N ALA A 111 -13.06 4.53 17.46
CA ALA A 111 -13.92 3.99 16.40
C ALA A 111 -15.33 3.65 16.89
N LEU A 112 -15.45 3.11 18.10
CA LEU A 112 -16.77 2.86 18.72
C LEU A 112 -17.55 4.17 18.90
N SER A 113 -16.87 5.22 19.35
CA SER A 113 -17.48 6.55 19.54
C SER A 113 -17.89 7.19 18.22
N ALA A 114 -17.10 6.97 17.16
CA ALA A 114 -17.39 7.46 15.80
C ALA A 114 -18.42 6.60 15.04
N GLY A 115 -18.72 5.39 15.50
CA GLY A 115 -19.58 4.44 14.80
C GLY A 115 -18.93 3.78 13.57
N GLU A 116 -17.60 3.84 13.46
CA GLU A 116 -16.86 3.29 12.33
C GLU A 116 -16.52 1.81 12.51
N ARG A 117 -16.49 1.07 11.40
CA ARG A 117 -16.23 -0.38 11.39
C ARG A 117 -14.78 -0.67 11.07
N VAL A 118 -13.98 -0.77 12.13
CA VAL A 118 -12.55 -1.07 12.02
C VAL A 118 -12.21 -2.35 12.77
N ARG A 119 -11.40 -3.20 12.13
CA ARG A 119 -10.70 -4.28 12.81
C ARG A 119 -9.31 -3.81 13.21
N TRP A 120 -8.96 -3.98 14.48
CA TRP A 120 -7.66 -3.58 14.99
C TRP A 120 -6.75 -4.79 15.19
N LEU A 121 -5.50 -4.68 14.75
CA LEU A 121 -4.47 -5.70 14.90
C LEU A 121 -3.29 -5.13 15.65
N THR A 122 -2.95 -5.74 16.78
CA THR A 122 -1.66 -5.51 17.42
C THR A 122 -0.62 -6.39 16.73
N TYR A 123 0.28 -5.77 15.96
CA TYR A 123 1.23 -6.50 15.13
C TYR A 123 2.53 -5.72 14.94
N ASP A 124 3.67 -6.38 15.12
CA ASP A 124 4.98 -5.81 14.80
C ASP A 124 5.42 -6.22 13.39
N PHE A 125 5.12 -5.35 12.43
CA PHE A 125 5.52 -5.53 11.03
C PHE A 125 7.02 -5.36 10.80
N ASN A 126 7.81 -4.97 11.81
CA ASN A 126 9.27 -5.01 11.70
C ASN A 126 9.79 -6.45 11.69
N GLU A 127 9.11 -7.38 12.37
CA GLU A 127 9.48 -8.80 12.45
C GLU A 127 8.68 -9.71 11.51
N ASP A 128 7.45 -9.31 11.14
CA ASP A 128 6.58 -9.98 10.17
C ASP A 128 6.44 -11.51 10.35
N ARG A 129 6.27 -11.96 11.60
CA ARG A 129 6.30 -13.39 11.96
C ARG A 129 5.19 -14.23 11.34
N ASP A 130 4.06 -13.60 11.03
CA ASP A 130 2.81 -14.27 10.62
C ASP A 130 2.29 -13.80 9.24
N ASP A 131 3.17 -13.34 8.35
CA ASP A 131 2.82 -12.91 6.98
C ASP A 131 1.69 -11.87 6.96
N LEU A 132 2.01 -10.63 7.33
CA LEU A 132 1.03 -9.55 7.36
C LEU A 132 0.38 -9.33 5.99
N ALA A 133 1.14 -9.41 4.90
CA ALA A 133 0.59 -9.25 3.56
C ALA A 133 -0.51 -10.29 3.25
N GLY A 134 -0.28 -11.56 3.57
CA GLY A 134 -1.31 -12.60 3.46
C GLY A 134 -2.50 -12.38 4.40
N GLN A 135 -2.28 -11.85 5.61
CA GLN A 135 -3.37 -11.48 6.52
C GLN A 135 -4.23 -10.34 5.96
N LEU A 136 -3.62 -9.34 5.33
CA LEU A 136 -4.34 -8.24 4.68
C LEU A 136 -5.13 -8.74 3.47
N ALA A 137 -4.55 -9.62 2.65
CA ALA A 137 -5.23 -10.25 1.51
C ALA A 137 -6.46 -11.08 1.93
N ARG A 138 -6.34 -11.88 3.01
CA ARG A 138 -7.49 -12.65 3.58
C ARG A 138 -8.60 -11.76 4.14
N GLN A 139 -8.28 -10.51 4.45
CA GLN A 139 -9.25 -9.50 4.89
C GLN A 139 -9.79 -8.67 3.73
N HIS A 140 -9.44 -8.99 2.49
CA HIS A 140 -9.80 -8.26 1.29
C HIS A 140 -9.37 -6.78 1.33
N VAL A 141 -8.24 -6.50 1.98
CA VAL A 141 -7.61 -5.18 1.95
C VAL A 141 -7.19 -4.85 0.52
N THR A 142 -7.73 -3.75 0.00
CA THR A 142 -7.43 -3.26 -1.36
C THR A 142 -6.52 -2.04 -1.33
N HIS A 143 -6.52 -1.31 -0.22
CA HIS A 143 -5.72 -0.09 -0.05
C HIS A 143 -4.97 -0.13 1.28
N VAL A 144 -3.71 0.26 1.28
CA VAL A 144 -2.88 0.43 2.48
C VAL A 144 -2.39 1.87 2.51
N PHE A 145 -2.73 2.60 3.56
CA PHE A 145 -2.11 3.87 3.89
C PHE A 145 -0.94 3.64 4.84
N VAL A 146 0.16 4.34 4.60
CA VAL A 146 1.42 4.18 5.33
C VAL A 146 1.96 5.56 5.70
N TYR A 147 2.26 5.76 6.98
CA TYR A 147 2.96 6.95 7.45
C TYR A 147 4.16 6.58 8.34
N LEU A 148 5.00 5.66 7.87
CA LEU A 148 6.15 5.18 8.63
C LEU A 148 7.39 6.05 8.47
N VAL A 149 8.29 6.03 9.45
CA VAL A 149 9.59 6.72 9.35
C VAL A 149 10.51 6.03 8.34
N PRO A 150 11.51 6.73 7.76
CA PRO A 150 12.41 6.15 6.76
C PRO A 150 13.09 4.87 7.21
N LYS A 151 13.48 4.78 8.49
CA LYS A 151 14.10 3.59 9.07
C LYS A 151 13.21 2.35 8.95
N GLN A 152 11.90 2.50 9.17
CA GLN A 152 10.95 1.39 9.06
C GLN A 152 10.69 1.03 7.60
N LEU A 153 10.52 2.02 6.72
CA LEU A 153 10.34 1.79 5.29
C LEU A 153 11.53 1.03 4.68
N ALA A 154 12.75 1.26 5.17
CA ALA A 154 13.96 0.58 4.71
C ALA A 154 14.12 -0.87 5.21
N LEU A 155 13.28 -1.34 6.15
CA LEU A 155 13.36 -2.71 6.64
C LEU A 155 12.99 -3.71 5.54
N ARG A 156 13.74 -4.83 5.45
CA ARG A 156 13.47 -5.90 4.48
C ARG A 156 12.09 -6.52 4.65
N THR A 157 11.61 -6.61 5.90
CA THR A 157 10.28 -7.10 6.26
C THR A 157 9.19 -6.18 5.73
N VAL A 158 9.24 -4.89 6.07
CA VAL A 158 8.31 -3.87 5.54
C VAL A 158 8.33 -3.81 4.01
N ARG A 159 9.53 -3.87 3.41
CA ARG A 159 9.67 -3.98 1.96
C ARG A 159 8.95 -5.21 1.40
N GLY A 160 9.14 -6.37 2.01
CA GLY A 160 8.47 -7.62 1.62
C GLY A 160 6.95 -7.47 1.65
N ILE A 161 6.40 -6.96 2.76
CA ILE A 161 4.97 -6.73 2.94
C ILE A 161 4.40 -5.81 1.85
N LEU A 162 4.99 -4.62 1.66
CA LEU A 162 4.46 -3.63 0.71
C LEU A 162 4.63 -4.07 -0.75
N THR A 163 5.73 -4.76 -1.08
CA THR A 163 5.96 -5.30 -2.43
C THR A 163 4.94 -6.40 -2.74
N GLN A 164 4.79 -7.38 -1.85
CA GLN A 164 3.83 -8.47 -2.02
C GLN A 164 2.39 -7.95 -2.11
N PHE A 165 2.04 -6.93 -1.32
CA PHE A 165 0.73 -6.30 -1.37
C PHE A 165 0.47 -5.63 -2.73
N CYS A 166 1.42 -4.85 -3.26
CA CYS A 166 1.34 -4.25 -4.59
C CYS A 166 1.28 -5.31 -5.71
N GLU A 167 2.08 -6.37 -5.62
CA GLU A 167 2.07 -7.49 -6.58
C GLU A 167 0.73 -8.24 -6.58
N GLY A 168 0.03 -8.27 -5.44
CA GLY A 168 -1.33 -8.77 -5.30
C GLY A 168 -2.42 -7.86 -5.86
N GLY A 169 -2.07 -6.72 -6.45
CA GLY A 169 -3.01 -5.73 -6.99
C GLY A 169 -3.47 -4.68 -5.98
N GLY A 170 -2.87 -4.64 -4.79
CA GLY A 170 -3.16 -3.64 -3.78
C GLY A 170 -2.61 -2.24 -4.13
N VAL A 171 -3.24 -1.22 -3.57
CA VAL A 171 -2.83 0.19 -3.69
C VAL A 171 -2.16 0.64 -2.40
N VAL A 172 -0.89 1.08 -2.46
CA VAL A 172 -0.18 1.66 -1.31
C VAL A 172 -0.14 3.16 -1.45
N CYS A 173 -0.53 3.90 -0.41
CA CYS A 173 -0.40 5.34 -0.32
C CYS A 173 0.53 5.70 0.84
N CYS A 174 1.56 6.50 0.59
CA CYS A 174 2.50 6.95 1.60
C CYS A 174 2.41 8.46 1.79
N HIS A 175 2.56 8.91 3.04
CA HIS A 175 2.67 10.32 3.39
C HIS A 175 4.11 10.67 3.78
N LYS A 176 4.64 11.76 3.19
CA LYS A 176 5.95 12.40 3.48
C LYS A 176 7.19 11.55 3.17
N PHE A 177 7.27 10.33 3.69
CA PHE A 177 8.34 9.40 3.43
C PHE A 177 7.89 8.29 2.48
N GLN A 178 8.81 7.87 1.60
CA GLN A 178 8.48 7.07 0.42
C GLN A 178 9.45 5.88 0.31
N PRO A 179 8.95 4.66 0.06
CA PRO A 179 9.81 3.53 -0.26
C PRO A 179 10.46 3.74 -1.64
N ASP A 180 11.79 3.65 -1.71
CA ASP A 180 12.56 3.77 -2.95
C ASP A 180 12.50 2.51 -3.84
N TYR A 181 12.09 1.39 -3.26
CA TYR A 181 11.93 0.10 -3.94
C TYR A 181 10.56 -0.08 -4.62
N LEU A 182 9.65 0.90 -4.50
CA LEU A 182 8.41 0.94 -5.27
C LEU A 182 8.44 2.12 -6.25
N THR A 183 7.81 1.94 -7.42
CA THR A 183 7.70 3.01 -8.42
C THR A 183 6.38 3.75 -8.26
N ALA A 184 6.46 5.04 -7.95
CA ALA A 184 5.27 5.87 -7.79
C ALA A 184 4.45 5.96 -9.09
N THR A 185 3.14 5.75 -8.99
CA THR A 185 2.21 5.90 -10.11
C THR A 185 1.48 7.24 -10.08
N ARG A 186 1.26 7.81 -8.89
CA ARG A 186 0.63 9.12 -8.68
C ARG A 186 1.27 9.84 -7.50
N ARG A 187 1.21 11.17 -7.52
CA ARG A 187 1.73 12.04 -6.46
C ARG A 187 0.82 13.25 -6.28
N ASP A 188 0.64 13.66 -5.03
CA ASP A 188 0.11 14.96 -4.64
C ASP A 188 1.21 15.72 -3.90
N THR A 189 1.64 16.85 -4.46
CA THR A 189 2.74 17.65 -3.90
C THR A 189 2.30 18.62 -2.80
N LEU A 190 0.98 18.84 -2.63
CA LEU A 190 0.47 19.76 -1.60
C LEU A 190 0.36 19.05 -0.25
N MET A 191 -0.02 17.77 -0.28
CA MET A 191 -0.19 16.93 0.90
C MET A 191 0.95 15.91 1.07
N ASP A 192 2.00 15.98 0.25
CA ASP A 192 3.12 15.02 0.25
C ASP A 192 2.67 13.56 0.19
N LEU A 193 1.64 13.26 -0.60
CA LEU A 193 1.10 11.91 -0.76
C LEU A 193 1.63 11.26 -2.05
N VAL A 194 1.99 9.99 -1.96
CA VAL A 194 2.47 9.21 -3.10
C VAL A 194 1.82 7.85 -3.13
N VAL A 195 1.34 7.45 -4.31
CA VAL A 195 0.67 6.16 -4.51
C VAL A 195 1.50 5.23 -5.38
N TYR A 196 1.47 3.95 -5.02
CA TYR A 196 2.08 2.82 -5.69
C TYR A 196 0.99 1.78 -5.96
N GLU A 197 0.88 1.34 -7.21
CA GLU A 197 0.01 0.24 -7.61
C GLU A 197 0.64 -0.42 -8.84
N MET A 198 0.41 -1.71 -9.02
CA MET A 198 0.82 -2.38 -10.26
C MET A 198 -0.13 -1.97 -11.38
N ALA A 199 0.42 -1.53 -12.52
CA ALA A 199 -0.40 -1.24 -13.69
C ALA A 199 -1.15 -2.51 -14.13
N ALA A 200 -2.48 -2.42 -14.24
CA ALA A 200 -3.29 -3.49 -14.80
C ALA A 200 -2.82 -3.76 -16.24
N GLY A 201 -2.11 -4.87 -16.46
CA GLY A 201 -1.64 -5.24 -17.81
C GLY A 201 -0.33 -6.00 -17.92
N LEU A 202 0.41 -6.27 -16.83
CA LEU A 202 1.52 -7.22 -16.90
C LEU A 202 1.02 -8.64 -16.58
N PRO A 203 1.17 -9.61 -17.49
CA PRO A 203 0.74 -10.98 -17.21
C PRO A 203 1.51 -11.48 -16.00
N THR A 204 0.78 -11.86 -14.96
CA THR A 204 1.32 -12.68 -13.88
C THR A 204 1.95 -13.90 -14.54
N ARG A 205 3.24 -14.15 -14.28
CA ARG A 205 3.92 -15.36 -14.76
C ARG A 205 3.09 -16.55 -14.29
N GLY A 206 2.44 -17.21 -15.24
CA GLY A 206 1.44 -18.23 -15.01
C GLY A 206 1.96 -19.34 -14.10
N ALA A 207 1.18 -19.61 -13.07
CA ALA A 207 1.06 -20.94 -12.51
C ALA A 207 0.29 -21.81 -13.51
N ASP A 208 0.95 -22.18 -14.61
CA ASP A 208 0.44 -23.20 -15.52
C ASP A 208 1.56 -24.19 -15.79
N ARG A 209 1.72 -25.16 -14.87
CA ARG A 209 2.49 -26.37 -15.10
C ARG A 209 1.55 -27.39 -15.75
N GLY A 210 1.50 -27.38 -17.07
CA GLY A 210 0.98 -28.46 -17.92
C GLY A 210 2.03 -28.88 -18.95
N PRO A 211 2.18 -30.18 -19.27
CA PRO A 211 3.39 -30.70 -19.90
C PRO A 211 3.37 -30.59 -21.43
N GLY A 212 4.55 -30.28 -21.99
CA GLY A 212 5.01 -30.71 -23.31
C GLY A 212 4.44 -29.99 -24.52
N PHE A 213 5.29 -29.26 -25.23
CA PHE A 213 5.37 -29.37 -26.69
C PHE A 213 6.75 -28.87 -27.17
N GLU A 214 7.51 -29.79 -27.77
CA GLU A 214 8.70 -29.50 -28.56
C GLU A 214 8.36 -28.70 -29.82
N GLY A 215 9.28 -27.85 -30.29
CA GLY A 215 9.36 -27.49 -31.71
C GLY A 215 9.55 -26.00 -32.05
N LEU A 216 10.80 -25.64 -32.36
CA LEU A 216 11.28 -24.88 -33.55
C LEU A 216 10.24 -23.99 -34.29
N ARG A 217 10.48 -22.71 -34.65
CA ARG A 217 11.49 -22.16 -35.58
C ARG A 217 11.53 -20.61 -35.42
N LYS A 218 12.69 -19.97 -35.27
CA LYS A 218 13.47 -19.28 -36.32
C LYS A 218 12.67 -18.61 -37.47
N SER A 219 12.67 -17.28 -37.42
CA SER A 219 12.85 -16.31 -38.51
C SER A 219 12.03 -16.48 -39.79
N GLU A 220 11.06 -15.58 -40.00
CA GLU A 220 10.69 -15.10 -41.33
C GLU A 220 10.16 -13.67 -41.22
N ILE A 221 11.02 -12.72 -41.59
CA ILE A 221 10.65 -11.34 -41.96
C ILE A 221 10.46 -11.38 -43.47
N LEU A 222 9.23 -11.25 -43.94
CA LEU A 222 8.91 -10.92 -45.32
C LEU A 222 7.85 -9.81 -45.33
N ALA A 223 8.31 -8.57 -45.43
CA ALA A 223 7.47 -7.46 -45.86
C ALA A 223 7.66 -7.29 -47.37
N SER A 224 6.72 -7.83 -48.13
CA SER A 224 6.50 -7.43 -49.51
C SER A 224 5.83 -6.05 -49.51
N GLN A 225 6.51 -5.03 -50.03
CA GLN A 225 5.84 -3.86 -50.59
C GLN A 225 6.17 -3.77 -52.07
N SER A 226 5.08 -3.74 -52.82
CA SER A 226 4.94 -3.77 -54.26
C SER A 226 5.42 -2.48 -54.93
N ASP A 227 6.10 -2.69 -56.05
CA ASP A 227 6.20 -1.85 -57.24
C ASP A 227 5.08 -0.83 -57.43
N ARG A 228 5.46 0.44 -57.71
CA ARG A 228 4.89 1.27 -58.79
C ARG A 228 5.88 2.32 -59.32
N GLY A 229 6.21 2.20 -60.62
CA GLY A 229 6.50 3.29 -61.57
C GLY A 229 7.98 3.71 -61.69
N ILE A 230 8.80 3.29 -62.67
CA ILE A 230 8.79 3.41 -64.16
C ILE A 230 9.06 4.84 -64.70
N VAL A 231 10.29 4.99 -65.23
CA VAL A 231 10.74 5.72 -66.46
C VAL A 231 10.82 7.26 -66.34
N LYS A 232 11.92 7.94 -66.65
CA LYS A 232 13.01 7.72 -67.62
C LYS A 232 14.29 8.39 -67.15
#